data_AF-A0A8S0VJL3-F1
#
_entry.id   AF-A0A8S0VJL3-F1
#
_cell.length_a   1.000
_cell.length_b   1.000
_cell.length_c   1.000
_cell.angle_alpha   90.00
_cell.angle_beta   90.00
_cell.angle_gamma   90.00
#
_symmetry.space_group_name_H-M   'P 1'
#
loop_
_entity.id
_entity.type
_entity.pdbx_description
1 polymer ?
#
loop_
_entity_poly.entity_id
_entity_poly.type
_entity_poly.pdbx_seq_one_letter_code
_entity_poly.pdbx_strand_id
1 'polypeptide(L)'
;MEKTLPTVLLSFLLRPLLIIVVLLPCCRNILTFAAGGGKWDLLLSNIGISAMHMQLLNNDKVVIFDFGPSNISLPNGKCRNDSNDLALKIDCTAHSVEYNVADNVVRTLMVLTNTWCSSENNDVLTQRRWYATNHLLPDGRQIIIGGRGQFN
;
A
#
# COMPACT_ATOMS: atom_id res chain seq x y z
N MET A 1 -58.47 -33.41 49.06
CA MET A 1 -57.50 -32.35 49.36
C MET A 1 -56.23 -32.68 48.61
N GLU A 2 -55.90 -31.98 47.53
CA GLU A 2 -54.57 -32.07 46.94
C GLU A 2 -54.19 -30.68 46.39
N LYS A 3 -53.21 -30.06 47.06
CA LYS A 3 -52.73 -28.70 46.80
C LYS A 3 -51.50 -28.78 45.90
N THR A 4 -51.68 -28.95 44.59
CA THR A 4 -50.56 -29.04 43.61
C THR A 4 -50.50 -27.87 42.62
N LEU A 5 -51.47 -26.95 42.66
CA LEU A 5 -51.58 -25.81 41.75
C LEU A 5 -50.47 -24.71 41.89
N PRO A 6 -49.91 -24.38 43.07
CA PRO A 6 -49.00 -23.22 43.18
C PRO A 6 -47.61 -23.49 42.59
N THR A 7 -47.15 -24.74 42.60
CA THR A 7 -45.81 -25.13 42.11
C THR A 7 -45.72 -25.07 40.58
N VAL A 8 -46.82 -25.41 39.90
CA VAL A 8 -46.90 -25.39 38.43
C VAL A 8 -46.88 -23.95 37.93
N LEU A 9 -47.67 -23.04 38.51
CA LEU A 9 -47.67 -21.62 38.13
C LEU A 9 -46.31 -20.95 38.34
N LEU A 10 -45.61 -21.27 39.44
CA LEU A 10 -44.30 -20.71 39.74
C LEU A 10 -43.26 -21.11 38.66
N SER A 11 -43.36 -22.34 38.14
CA SER A 11 -42.49 -22.83 37.07
C SER A 11 -42.73 -22.13 35.72
N PHE A 12 -43.98 -21.74 35.44
CA PHE A 12 -44.34 -21.00 34.22
C PHE A 12 -43.84 -19.55 34.23
N LEU A 13 -43.73 -18.92 35.40
CA LEU A 13 -43.20 -17.55 35.55
C LEU A 13 -41.66 -17.51 35.64
N LEU A 14 -41.04 -18.53 36.23
CA LEU A 14 -39.57 -18.60 36.37
C LEU A 14 -38.84 -19.03 35.08
N ARG A 15 -39.44 -19.87 34.23
CA ARG A 15 -38.85 -20.31 32.95
C ARG A 15 -38.54 -19.17 31.96
N PRO A 16 -39.43 -18.21 31.67
CA PRO A 16 -39.13 -17.10 30.78
C PRO A 16 -38.11 -16.14 31.40
N LEU A 17 -38.12 -15.97 32.72
CA LEU A 17 -37.13 -15.13 33.43
C LEU A 17 -35.71 -15.72 33.32
N LEU A 18 -35.57 -17.05 33.45
CA LEU A 18 -34.31 -17.77 33.25
C LEU A 18 -33.83 -17.65 31.79
N ILE A 19 -34.74 -17.77 30.81
CA ILE A 19 -34.44 -17.59 29.37
C ILE A 19 -33.95 -16.16 29.09
N ILE A 20 -34.59 -15.16 29.68
CA ILE A 20 -34.19 -13.75 29.56
C ILE A 20 -32.79 -13.55 30.18
N VAL A 21 -32.52 -14.08 31.39
CA VAL A 21 -31.22 -13.96 32.07
C VAL A 21 -30.10 -14.75 31.37
N VAL A 22 -30.41 -15.85 30.67
CA VAL A 22 -29.45 -16.66 29.89
C VAL A 22 -29.22 -16.11 28.47
N LEU A 23 -30.18 -15.38 27.89
CA LEU A 23 -30.04 -14.73 26.58
C LEU A 23 -29.53 -13.27 26.66
N LEU A 24 -29.74 -12.57 27.78
CA LEU A 24 -29.17 -11.24 28.04
C LEU A 24 -27.62 -11.14 28.08
N PRO A 25 -26.82 -12.20 28.35
CA PRO A 25 -25.38 -12.14 28.21
C PRO A 25 -24.93 -12.16 26.74
N CYS A 26 -25.79 -12.60 25.80
CA CYS A 26 -25.45 -12.60 24.38
C CYS A 26 -25.24 -11.19 23.82
N CYS A 27 -25.90 -10.19 24.42
CA CYS A 27 -25.81 -8.79 23.97
C CYS A 27 -24.85 -7.93 24.81
N ARG A 28 -24.16 -8.48 25.82
CA ARG A 28 -23.26 -7.70 26.70
C ARG A 28 -21.79 -7.74 26.32
N ASN A 29 -21.43 -8.45 25.25
CA ASN A 29 -20.09 -8.37 24.66
C ASN A 29 -20.19 -7.97 23.18
N ILE A 30 -20.87 -6.87 22.87
CA ILE A 30 -20.38 -6.04 21.76
C ILE A 30 -19.16 -5.29 22.33
N LEU A 31 -18.06 -6.03 22.53
CA LEU A 31 -16.76 -5.39 22.47
C LEU A 31 -16.62 -4.99 21.01
N THR A 32 -16.99 -3.75 20.70
CA THR A 32 -16.49 -3.09 19.50
C THR A 32 -14.98 -2.99 19.67
N PHE A 33 -14.26 -4.06 19.33
CA PHE A 33 -12.88 -3.92 18.94
C PHE A 33 -12.90 -3.22 17.59
N ALA A 34 -12.91 -1.89 17.60
CA ALA A 34 -12.17 -1.15 16.61
C ALA A 34 -10.67 -1.33 16.91
N ALA A 35 -10.19 -2.58 16.92
CA ALA A 35 -8.78 -2.88 16.73
C ALA A 35 -8.52 -2.87 15.23
N GLY A 36 -8.88 -1.78 14.55
CA GLY A 36 -8.43 -1.47 13.19
C GLY A 36 -6.96 -1.02 13.22
N GLY A 37 -6.14 -1.65 14.06
CA GLY A 37 -4.72 -1.35 14.17
C GLY A 37 -4.01 -1.99 13.01
N GLY A 38 -3.66 -1.19 12.00
CA GLY A 38 -2.76 -1.66 10.94
C GLY A 38 -1.47 -2.24 11.54
N LYS A 39 -0.97 -3.31 10.95
CA LYS A 39 0.31 -3.93 11.32
C LYS A 39 1.36 -3.52 10.29
N TRP A 40 2.51 -3.08 10.78
CA TRP A 40 3.69 -2.88 9.95
C TRP A 40 4.48 -4.18 9.92
N ASP A 41 4.70 -4.70 8.72
CA ASP A 41 5.54 -5.86 8.48
C ASP A 41 6.75 -5.43 7.63
N LEU A 42 7.95 -5.82 8.08
CA LEU A 42 9.15 -5.65 7.29
C LEU A 42 9.17 -6.73 6.20
N LEU A 43 9.01 -6.30 4.95
CA LEU A 43 8.98 -7.22 3.81
C LEU A 43 10.40 -7.56 3.33
N LEU A 44 11.22 -6.54 3.11
CA LEU A 44 12.63 -6.65 2.72
C LEU A 44 13.45 -5.64 3.52
N SER A 45 14.59 -6.09 4.06
CA SER A 45 15.51 -5.22 4.81
C SER A 45 16.28 -4.24 3.92
N ASN A 46 16.44 -4.57 2.64
CA ASN A 46 17.11 -3.73 1.66
C ASN A 46 16.68 -4.13 0.24
N ILE A 47 16.35 -3.14 -0.59
CA ILE A 47 16.00 -3.33 -2.02
C ILE A 47 17.08 -2.79 -2.97
N GLY A 48 18.19 -2.31 -2.42
CA GLY A 48 19.34 -1.82 -3.16
C GLY A 48 19.28 -0.34 -3.56
N ILE A 49 18.13 0.31 -3.43
CA ILE A 49 17.92 1.72 -3.79
C ILE A 49 17.24 2.48 -2.65
N SER A 50 17.40 3.81 -2.61
CA SER A 50 16.65 4.70 -1.73
C SER A 50 15.34 5.11 -2.39
N ALA A 51 14.20 4.74 -1.81
CA ALA A 51 12.90 4.99 -2.43
C ALA A 51 12.54 6.50 -2.43
N MET A 52 12.90 7.20 -3.49
CA MET A 52 12.52 8.60 -3.73
C MET A 52 11.05 8.70 -4.17
N HIS A 53 10.61 7.77 -5.03
CA HIS A 53 9.24 7.72 -5.53
C HIS A 53 8.80 6.27 -5.73
N MET A 54 7.54 5.95 -5.44
CA MET A 54 6.98 4.60 -5.63
C MET A 54 5.57 4.66 -6.20
N GLN A 55 5.22 3.67 -7.03
CA GLN A 55 3.88 3.53 -7.59
C GLN A 55 3.44 2.06 -7.58
N LEU A 56 2.27 1.81 -6.99
CA LEU A 56 1.60 0.51 -7.06
C LEU A 56 0.91 0.36 -8.43
N LEU A 57 1.08 -0.80 -9.04
CA LEU A 57 0.46 -1.19 -10.29
C LEU A 57 -0.77 -2.05 -10.04
N ASN A 58 -1.63 -2.21 -11.06
CA ASN A 58 -2.86 -3.01 -10.99
C ASN A 58 -2.63 -4.54 -10.92
N ASN A 59 -1.37 -4.97 -10.85
CA ASN A 59 -0.95 -6.36 -10.79
C ASN A 59 -0.09 -6.65 -9.55
N ASP A 60 -0.31 -5.90 -8.45
CA ASP A 60 0.37 -6.05 -7.16
C ASP A 60 1.90 -5.94 -7.23
N LYS A 61 2.39 -5.22 -8.23
CA LYS A 61 3.79 -4.84 -8.36
C LYS A 61 3.96 -3.38 -8.01
N VAL A 62 5.08 -3.04 -7.40
CA VAL A 62 5.42 -1.65 -7.05
C VAL A 62 6.66 -1.26 -7.83
N VAL A 63 6.58 -0.21 -8.62
CA VAL A 63 7.77 0.39 -9.25
C VAL A 63 8.30 1.46 -8.31
N ILE A 64 9.57 1.37 -7.96
CA ILE A 64 10.26 2.26 -7.02
C ILE A 64 11.43 2.90 -7.75
N PHE A 65 11.61 4.21 -7.59
CA PHE A 65 12.63 5.03 -8.22
C PHE A 65 13.50 5.71 -7.18
N ASP A 66 14.77 5.89 -7.54
CA ASP A 66 15.78 6.62 -6.78
C ASP A 66 16.45 7.67 -7.67
N PHE A 67 17.17 8.59 -7.04
CA PHE A 67 18.04 9.56 -7.67
C PHE A 67 19.41 9.52 -7.00
N GLY A 68 20.28 8.62 -7.46
CA GLY A 68 21.66 8.56 -6.99
C GLY A 68 22.29 7.17 -7.06
N PRO A 69 23.62 7.07 -6.91
CA PRO A 69 24.32 5.79 -6.93
C PRO A 69 23.67 4.82 -5.94
N SER A 70 23.36 3.61 -6.40
CA SER A 70 22.65 2.63 -5.61
C SER A 70 23.52 1.42 -5.27
N ASN A 71 23.08 0.63 -4.30
CA ASN A 71 23.76 -0.59 -3.87
C ASN A 71 23.24 -1.83 -4.63
N ILE A 72 22.82 -1.67 -5.89
CA ILE A 72 22.36 -2.75 -6.75
C ILE A 72 22.69 -2.47 -8.22
N SER A 73 23.22 -3.49 -8.91
CA SER A 73 23.67 -3.37 -10.30
C SER A 73 22.59 -3.80 -11.29
N LEU A 74 22.62 -3.21 -12.48
CA LEU A 74 21.84 -3.70 -13.61
C LEU A 74 22.32 -5.10 -14.02
N PRO A 75 21.42 -5.96 -14.53
CA PRO A 75 21.76 -7.33 -14.86
C PRO A 75 22.66 -7.38 -16.09
N ASN A 76 23.42 -8.48 -16.22
CA ASN A 76 24.28 -8.77 -17.39
C ASN A 76 25.36 -7.71 -17.66
N GLY A 77 25.83 -7.00 -16.63
CA GLY A 77 26.87 -5.96 -16.79
C GLY A 77 26.41 -4.76 -17.61
N LYS A 78 25.10 -4.54 -17.73
CA LYS A 78 24.55 -3.41 -18.47
C LYS A 78 24.92 -2.11 -17.78
N CYS A 79 25.38 -1.13 -18.55
CA CYS A 79 25.70 0.20 -18.06
C CYS A 79 25.15 1.27 -19.00
N ARG A 80 24.78 2.42 -18.42
CA ARG A 80 24.56 3.67 -19.15
C ARG A 80 25.91 4.37 -19.31
N ASN A 81 26.23 4.78 -20.54
CA ASN A 81 27.40 5.59 -20.84
C ASN A 81 26.92 6.93 -21.39
N ASP A 82 27.06 7.98 -20.60
CA ASP A 82 26.64 9.33 -20.94
C ASP A 82 27.75 10.33 -20.57
N SER A 83 28.45 10.81 -21.60
CA SER A 83 29.53 11.79 -21.43
C SER A 83 29.03 13.13 -20.89
N ASN A 84 27.72 13.41 -20.93
CA ASN A 84 27.12 14.64 -20.44
C ASN A 84 26.65 14.53 -18.98
N ASP A 85 26.53 13.33 -18.42
CA ASP A 85 26.11 13.12 -17.03
C ASP A 85 27.11 13.74 -16.05
N LEU A 86 26.68 14.68 -15.21
CA LEU A 86 27.58 15.42 -14.34
C LEU A 86 28.09 14.60 -13.13
N ALA A 87 27.38 13.54 -12.76
CA ALA A 87 27.68 12.73 -11.58
C ALA A 87 28.36 11.41 -11.95
N LEU A 88 27.78 10.65 -12.88
CA LEU A 88 28.23 9.31 -13.27
C LEU A 88 28.26 9.19 -14.79
N LYS A 89 29.45 9.37 -15.40
CA LYS A 89 29.64 9.22 -16.85
C LYS A 89 29.37 7.79 -17.33
N ILE A 90 29.79 6.81 -16.54
CA ILE A 90 29.50 5.39 -16.74
C ILE A 90 28.79 4.91 -15.48
N ASP A 91 27.58 4.39 -15.64
CA ASP A 91 26.71 4.02 -14.54
C ASP A 91 26.10 2.64 -14.79
N CYS A 92 26.53 1.68 -13.99
CA CYS A 92 26.09 0.29 -14.06
C CYS A 92 25.07 -0.05 -12.95
N THR A 93 24.70 0.94 -12.12
CA THR A 93 23.79 0.75 -11.01
C THR A 93 22.34 0.94 -11.46
N ALA A 94 21.40 0.27 -10.78
CA ALA A 94 19.99 0.44 -11.06
C ALA A 94 19.42 1.57 -10.19
N HIS A 95 18.75 2.53 -10.83
CA HIS A 95 18.07 3.65 -10.15
C HIS A 95 16.56 3.42 -10.01
N SER A 96 16.13 2.19 -10.30
CA SER A 96 14.75 1.78 -10.13
C SER A 96 14.65 0.27 -9.98
N VAL A 97 13.65 -0.16 -9.22
CA VAL A 97 13.31 -1.58 -9.05
C VAL A 97 11.81 -1.77 -9.20
N GLU A 98 11.41 -2.94 -9.68
CA GLU A 98 10.05 -3.44 -9.49
C GLU A 98 10.07 -4.44 -8.35
N TYR A 99 9.24 -4.20 -7.35
CA TYR A 99 8.96 -5.12 -6.27
C TYR A 99 7.68 -5.91 -6.57
N ASN A 100 7.76 -7.24 -6.51
CA ASN A 100 6.60 -8.12 -6.57
C ASN A 100 6.17 -8.46 -5.15
N VAL A 101 4.97 -8.02 -4.75
CA VAL A 101 4.43 -8.23 -3.41
C VAL A 101 4.20 -9.71 -3.12
N ALA A 102 3.68 -10.47 -4.10
CA ALA A 102 3.32 -11.88 -3.92
C ALA A 102 4.53 -12.78 -3.68
N ASP A 103 5.61 -12.54 -4.43
CA ASP A 103 6.85 -13.33 -4.36
C ASP A 103 7.85 -12.77 -3.34
N ASN A 104 7.60 -11.54 -2.84
CA ASN A 104 8.53 -10.78 -2.01
C ASN A 104 9.93 -10.63 -2.64
N VAL A 105 10.00 -10.37 -3.94
CA VAL A 105 11.26 -10.21 -4.68
C VAL A 105 11.33 -8.87 -5.42
N VAL A 106 12.54 -8.37 -5.61
CA VAL A 106 12.82 -7.19 -6.43
C VAL A 106 13.58 -7.56 -7.70
N ARG A 107 13.19 -6.94 -8.82
CA ARG A 107 13.97 -6.94 -10.06
C ARG A 107 14.43 -5.53 -10.39
N THR A 108 15.67 -5.40 -10.85
CA THR A 108 16.20 -4.11 -11.29
C THR A 108 15.57 -3.67 -12.61
N LEU A 109 15.35 -2.37 -12.71
CA LEU A 109 14.84 -1.73 -13.91
C LEU A 109 15.82 -0.65 -14.37
N MET A 110 16.04 -0.58 -15.69
CA MET A 110 16.78 0.51 -16.31
C MET A 110 15.78 1.53 -16.84
N VAL A 111 15.74 2.72 -16.24
CA VAL A 111 15.02 3.85 -16.82
C VAL A 111 15.90 4.46 -17.91
N LEU A 112 15.40 4.51 -19.13
CA LEU A 112 16.13 5.07 -20.28
C LEU A 112 16.04 6.60 -20.34
N THR A 113 15.06 7.18 -19.65
CA THR A 113 14.77 8.61 -19.62
C THR A 113 15.23 9.24 -18.30
N ASN A 114 15.53 10.53 -18.34
CA ASN A 114 15.93 11.27 -17.15
C ASN A 114 14.77 11.39 -16.14
N THR A 115 14.89 10.72 -14.99
CA THR A 115 13.91 10.76 -13.89
C THR A 115 13.91 12.08 -13.12
N TRP A 116 14.91 12.96 -13.34
CA TRP A 116 14.94 14.32 -12.82
C TRP A 116 13.80 15.18 -13.37
N CYS A 117 13.31 14.83 -14.58
CA CYS A 117 12.04 15.33 -15.08
C CYS A 117 10.91 14.64 -14.31
N SER A 118 10.66 15.11 -13.09
CA SER A 118 9.30 15.04 -12.56
C SER A 118 8.32 15.86 -13.41
N SER A 119 8.80 16.64 -14.39
CA SER A 119 8.07 17.18 -15.54
C SER A 119 7.67 16.10 -16.53
N GLU A 120 6.42 15.64 -16.38
CA GLU A 120 5.72 14.86 -17.40
C GLU A 120 5.67 15.58 -18.74
N ASN A 121 5.69 14.80 -19.81
CA ASN A 121 5.63 15.31 -21.18
C ASN A 121 4.21 15.81 -21.53
N ASN A 122 4.12 16.79 -22.43
CA ASN A 122 2.86 17.45 -22.80
C ASN A 122 1.85 16.52 -23.51
N ASP A 123 2.30 15.33 -23.91
CA ASP A 123 1.47 14.37 -24.65
C ASP A 123 0.60 13.49 -23.74
N VAL A 124 0.86 13.49 -22.42
CA VAL A 124 0.15 12.63 -21.44
C VAL A 124 -0.65 13.46 -20.45
N LEU A 125 -0.11 14.59 -19.98
CA LEU A 125 -0.84 15.54 -19.14
C LEU A 125 -1.11 16.84 -19.86
N THR A 126 -2.29 17.41 -19.61
CA THR A 126 -2.69 18.73 -20.09
C THR A 126 -1.71 19.84 -19.66
N GLN A 127 -0.94 19.62 -18.59
CA GLN A 127 0.00 20.58 -18.00
C GLN A 127 1.21 19.87 -17.36
N ARG A 128 2.41 20.43 -17.55
CA ARG A 128 3.63 19.96 -16.86
C ARG A 128 3.53 20.24 -15.36
N ARG A 129 3.96 19.29 -14.56
CA ARG A 129 3.99 19.38 -13.09
C ARG A 129 5.35 18.87 -12.62
N TRP A 130 5.88 19.32 -11.49
CA TRP A 130 7.09 18.78 -10.86
C TRP A 130 6.79 18.35 -9.42
N TYR A 131 7.28 17.19 -8.96
CA TYR A 131 6.95 16.65 -7.63
C TYR A 131 5.44 16.40 -7.42
N ALA A 132 4.72 16.02 -8.48
CA ALA A 132 3.33 15.61 -8.36
C ALA A 132 3.25 14.20 -7.73
N THR A 133 2.16 13.94 -7.00
CA THR A 133 1.85 12.59 -6.49
C THR A 133 0.90 11.90 -7.46
N ASN A 134 1.17 10.66 -7.83
CA ASN A 134 0.26 9.83 -8.61
C ASN A 134 -0.30 8.65 -7.80
N HIS A 135 -1.52 8.25 -8.14
CA HIS A 135 -2.16 7.07 -7.57
C HIS A 135 -3.01 6.37 -8.64
N LEU A 136 -2.87 5.04 -8.72
CA LEU A 136 -3.67 4.22 -9.62
C LEU A 136 -4.99 3.85 -8.95
N LEU A 137 -6.11 4.13 -9.62
CA LEU A 137 -7.44 3.79 -9.17
C LEU A 137 -7.78 2.33 -9.50
N PRO A 138 -8.72 1.70 -8.78
CA PRO A 138 -9.13 0.31 -9.02
C PRO A 138 -9.63 0.02 -10.44
N ASP A 139 -10.11 1.03 -11.16
CA ASP A 139 -10.58 0.92 -12.54
C ASP A 139 -9.47 1.12 -13.59
N GLY A 140 -8.20 1.21 -13.16
CA GLY A 140 -7.04 1.40 -14.02
C GLY A 140 -6.81 2.85 -14.45
N ARG A 141 -7.66 3.80 -14.05
CA ARG A 141 -7.38 5.24 -14.24
C ARG A 141 -6.31 5.70 -13.26
N GLN A 142 -5.64 6.81 -13.57
CA GLN A 142 -4.62 7.41 -12.72
C GLN A 142 -5.07 8.80 -12.26
N ILE A 143 -4.93 9.08 -10.97
CA ILE A 143 -5.05 10.45 -10.44
C ILE A 143 -3.65 11.01 -10.21
N ILE A 144 -3.48 12.29 -10.50
CA ILE A 144 -2.24 13.02 -10.27
C ILE A 144 -2.61 14.32 -9.55
N ILE A 145 -2.02 14.53 -8.37
CA ILE A 145 -2.36 15.63 -7.47
C ILE A 145 -1.11 16.47 -7.17
N GLY A 146 -1.28 17.79 -7.21
CA GLY A 146 -0.25 18.75 -6.85
C GLY A 146 0.83 18.93 -7.92
N GLY A 147 2.06 19.17 -7.44
CA GLY A 147 3.23 19.46 -8.24
C GLY A 147 3.45 20.95 -8.52
N ARG A 148 4.72 21.38 -8.48
CA ARG A 148 5.17 22.74 -8.85
C ARG A 148 4.95 22.98 -10.35
N GLY A 149 4.76 24.24 -10.74
CA GLY A 149 4.52 24.61 -12.14
C GLY A 149 3.03 24.67 -12.54
N GLN A 150 2.13 24.28 -11.64
CA GLN A 150 0.69 24.46 -11.75
C GLN A 150 0.19 25.11 -10.46
N PHE A 151 0.13 26.44 -10.46
CA PHE A 151 -0.59 27.22 -9.46
C PHE A 151 -2.02 27.40 -9.99
N ASN A 152 -3.02 27.12 -9.15
CA ASN A 152 -4.44 27.26 -9.52
C ASN A 152 -4.74 28.63 -10.14
#